data_AF-A0A732GPM4-F1
#
_entry.id   AF-A0A732GPM4-F1
#
_cell.length_a   1.000
_cell.length_b   1.000
_cell.length_c   1.000
_cell.angle_alpha   90.00
_cell.angle_beta   90.00
_cell.angle_gamma   90.00
#
_symmetry.space_group_name_H-M   'P 1'
#
loop_
_entity.id
_entity.type
_entity.pdbx_description
1 polymer ?
#
loop_
_entity_poly.entity_id
_entity_poly.type
_entity_poly.pdbx_seq_one_letter_code
_entity_poly.pdbx_strand_id
1 'polypeptide(L)'
;MEFRSLTDSIDTSTSMRRFFFHIMGALAEMERELIVERTRAGLAAARVQGRIGGRRPKLTPEQWAQTGRLIRAGVPRQQVAIIYDVGLSTLYRKFPASKLA
;
A
#
# COMPACT_ATOMS: atom_id res chain seq x y z
N MET A 1 -12.75 24.54 25.26
CA MET A 1 -11.44 23.93 24.99
C MET A 1 -10.52 25.07 24.55
N GLU A 2 -9.46 25.34 25.29
CA GLU A 2 -8.52 26.44 25.05
C GLU A 2 -7.19 25.83 24.59
N PHE A 3 -6.70 26.27 23.43
CA PHE A 3 -5.46 25.82 22.81
C PHE A 3 -4.60 27.04 22.52
N ARG A 4 -3.36 27.04 23.02
CA ARG A 4 -2.37 28.09 22.78
C ARG A 4 -1.05 27.47 22.34
N SER A 5 -0.58 27.82 21.15
CA SER A 5 0.76 27.53 20.68
C SER A 5 1.72 28.60 21.19
N LEU A 6 2.84 28.16 21.77
CA LEU A 6 3.88 29.04 22.29
C LEU A 6 4.81 29.58 21.20
N THR A 7 4.88 28.88 20.07
CA THR A 7 5.78 29.18 18.94
C THR A 7 5.03 29.79 17.76
N ASP A 8 3.84 29.29 17.44
CA ASP A 8 3.10 29.67 16.23
C ASP A 8 2.08 30.79 16.46
N SER A 9 2.04 31.40 17.66
CA SER A 9 1.07 32.45 18.03
C SER A 9 -0.40 32.08 17.80
N ILE A 10 -0.73 30.78 17.75
CA ILE A 10 -2.11 30.28 17.61
C ILE A 10 -2.75 30.25 18.98
N ASP A 11 -3.80 31.03 19.22
CA ASP A 11 -4.51 31.06 20.50
C ASP A 11 -6.02 30.98 20.27
N THR A 12 -6.72 30.00 20.83
CA THR A 12 -8.16 29.79 20.68
C THR A 12 -9.00 30.27 21.88
N SER A 13 -8.43 31.14 22.72
CA SER A 13 -9.12 31.69 23.90
C SER A 13 -10.35 32.55 23.56
N THR A 14 -10.32 33.29 22.46
CA THR A 14 -11.43 34.17 22.02
C THR A 14 -12.29 33.53 20.94
N SER A 15 -13.57 33.91 20.87
CA SER A 15 -14.52 33.41 19.86
C SER A 15 -14.04 33.67 18.42
N MET A 16 -13.44 34.83 18.16
CA MET A 16 -12.88 35.17 16.85
C MET A 16 -11.70 34.26 16.49
N ARG A 17 -10.76 34.04 17.41
CA ARG A 17 -9.60 33.20 17.12
C ARG A 17 -9.95 31.70 17.00
N ARG A 18 -10.98 31.22 17.72
CA ARG A 18 -11.57 29.89 17.48
C ARG A 18 -12.10 29.75 16.06
N PHE A 19 -12.84 30.74 15.58
CA PHE A 19 -13.37 30.74 14.22
C PHE A 19 -12.26 30.68 13.17
N PHE A 20 -11.20 31.48 13.31
CA PHE A 20 -10.03 31.40 12.44
C PHE A 20 -9.36 30.03 12.48
N PHE A 21 -9.22 29.41 13.65
CA PHE A 21 -8.68 28.06 13.77
C PHE A 21 -9.51 27.03 12.98
N HIS A 22 -10.85 27.13 13.01
CA HIS A 22 -11.72 26.27 12.21
C HIS A 22 -11.56 26.50 10.70
N ILE A 23 -11.44 27.75 10.25
CA ILE A 23 -11.15 28.05 8.85
C ILE A 23 -9.82 27.41 8.43
N MET A 24 -8.78 27.54 9.24
CA MET A 24 -7.48 26.93 8.96
C MET A 24 -7.57 25.40 8.88
N GLY A 25 -8.39 24.78 9.75
CA GLY A 25 -8.69 23.35 9.67
C GLY A 25 -9.35 22.95 8.35
N ALA A 26 -10.36 23.71 7.91
CA ALA A 26 -11.04 23.47 6.64
C ALA A 26 -10.10 23.68 5.43
N LEU A 27 -9.22 24.68 5.48
CA LEU A 27 -8.21 24.90 4.45
C LEU A 27 -7.21 23.74 4.39
N ALA A 28 -6.74 23.24 5.53
CA ALA A 28 -5.83 22.10 5.59
C ALA A 28 -6.47 20.83 5.01
N GLU A 29 -7.77 20.62 5.23
CA GLU A 29 -8.52 19.52 4.62
C GLU A 29 -8.59 19.66 3.09
N MET A 30 -8.96 20.84 2.58
CA MET A 30 -8.99 21.13 1.15
C MET A 30 -7.61 20.91 0.49
N GLU A 31 -6.53 21.38 1.11
CA GLU A 31 -5.17 21.17 0.61
C GLU A 31 -4.82 19.68 0.54
N ARG A 32 -5.21 18.91 1.56
CA ARG A 32 -5.00 17.47 1.58
C ARG A 32 -5.76 16.77 0.44
N GLU A 33 -7.00 17.17 0.18
CA GLU A 33 -7.79 16.63 -0.92
C GLU A 33 -7.14 16.91 -2.28
N LEU A 34 -6.68 18.14 -2.51
CA LEU A 34 -5.97 18.52 -3.73
C LEU A 34 -4.68 17.72 -3.94
N ILE A 35 -3.91 17.46 -2.88
CA ILE A 35 -2.71 16.61 -2.97
C ILE A 35 -3.08 15.18 -3.37
N VAL A 36 -4.15 14.63 -2.79
CA VAL A 36 -4.65 13.28 -3.13
C VAL A 36 -5.10 13.21 -4.58
N GLU A 37 -5.86 14.21 -5.05
CA GLU A 37 -6.32 14.29 -6.43
C GLU A 37 -5.15 14.31 -7.42
N ARG A 38 -4.17 15.21 -7.20
CA ARG A 38 -2.97 15.31 -8.04
C ARG A 38 -2.15 14.02 -8.04
N THR A 39 -2.01 13.38 -6.87
CA THR A 39 -1.31 12.09 -6.77
C THR A 39 -2.01 11.01 -7.58
N ARG A 40 -3.34 10.93 -7.51
CA ARG A 40 -4.13 9.98 -8.30
C ARG A 40 -4.02 10.25 -9.80
N ALA A 41 -4.07 11.51 -10.22
CA ALA A 41 -3.90 11.90 -11.62
C ALA A 41 -2.51 11.50 -12.14
N GLY A 42 -1.45 11.75 -11.36
CA GLY A 42 -0.08 11.33 -11.71
C GLY A 42 0.07 9.80 -11.81
N LEU A 43 -0.52 9.05 -10.87
CA LEU A 43 -0.53 7.58 -10.91
C LEU A 43 -1.29 7.04 -12.13
N ALA A 44 -2.41 7.65 -12.50
CA ALA A 44 -3.17 7.29 -13.68
C ALA A 44 -2.36 7.53 -14.96
N ALA A 45 -1.73 8.70 -15.10
CA ALA A 45 -0.86 9.02 -16.23
C ALA A 45 0.32 8.04 -16.35
N ALA A 46 0.99 7.72 -15.24
CA ALA A 46 2.09 6.75 -15.23
C ALA A 46 1.61 5.34 -15.63
N ARG A 47 0.40 4.95 -15.24
CA ARG A 47 -0.19 3.66 -15.58
C ARG A 47 -0.51 3.55 -17.08
N VAL A 48 -0.97 4.64 -17.71
CA VAL A 48 -1.15 4.73 -19.17
C VAL A 48 0.18 4.56 -19.91
N GLN A 49 1.27 5.08 -19.34
CA GLN A 49 2.63 4.88 -19.86
C GLN A 49 3.21 3.47 -19.60
N GLY A 50 2.41 2.54 -19.06
CA GLY A 50 2.81 1.16 -18.83
C GLY A 50 3.50 0.90 -17.48
N ARG A 51 3.59 1.90 -16.58
CA ARG A 51 4.15 1.68 -15.25
C ARG A 51 3.20 0.84 -14.41
N ILE A 52 3.67 -0.35 -14.00
CA ILE A 52 2.98 -1.19 -13.01
C ILE A 52 3.52 -0.81 -11.63
N GLY A 53 2.70 -0.10 -10.85
CA GLY A 53 2.98 0.23 -9.44
C GLY A 53 2.87 -0.98 -8.50
N GLY A 54 3.14 -0.76 -7.21
CA GLY A 54 3.07 -1.79 -6.17
C GLY A 54 4.39 -2.53 -5.92
N ARG A 55 4.35 -3.54 -5.04
CA ARG A 55 5.53 -4.34 -4.69
C ARG A 55 5.92 -5.23 -5.87
N ARG A 56 7.19 -5.18 -6.28
CA ARG A 56 7.72 -6.05 -7.33
C ARG A 56 7.58 -7.53 -6.91
N PRO A 57 7.13 -8.43 -7.82
CA PRO A 57 7.12 -9.86 -7.54
C PRO A 57 8.51 -10.37 -7.17
N LYS A 58 8.62 -11.19 -6.12
CA LYS A 58 9.90 -11.77 -5.69
C LYS A 58 10.38 -12.87 -6.65
N LEU A 59 9.44 -13.63 -7.22
CA LEU A 59 9.74 -14.74 -8.12
C LEU A 59 9.43 -14.36 -9.58
N THR A 60 10.33 -14.75 -10.48
CA THR A 60 10.13 -14.61 -11.93
C THR A 60 9.10 -15.62 -12.45
N PRO A 61 8.55 -15.42 -13.67
CA PRO A 61 7.64 -16.38 -14.29
C PRO A 61 8.23 -17.80 -14.41
N GLU A 62 9.52 -17.90 -14.71
CA GLU A 62 10.25 -19.16 -14.86
C GLU A 62 10.40 -19.87 -13.51
N GLN A 63 10.72 -19.11 -12.46
CA GLN A 63 10.77 -19.62 -11.10
C GLN A 63 9.40 -20.14 -10.67
N TRP A 64 8.32 -19.42 -10.95
CA TRP A 64 6.95 -19.91 -10.70
C TRP A 64 6.64 -21.22 -11.40
N ALA A 65 7.05 -21.35 -12.68
CA ALA A 65 6.86 -22.58 -13.42
C ALA A 65 7.64 -23.76 -12.79
N GLN A 66 8.88 -23.52 -12.35
CA GLN A 66 9.69 -24.53 -11.67
C GLN A 66 9.10 -24.91 -10.30
N THR A 67 8.70 -23.94 -9.49
CA THR A 67 7.99 -24.16 -8.22
C THR A 67 6.76 -25.04 -8.43
N GLY A 68 5.96 -24.77 -9.46
CA GLY A 68 4.78 -25.58 -9.81
C GLY A 68 5.11 -27.01 -10.21
N ARG A 69 6.22 -27.21 -10.95
CA ARG A 69 6.72 -28.56 -11.30
C ARG A 69 7.13 -29.35 -10.06
N LEU A 70 7.88 -28.73 -9.14
CA LEU A 70 8.32 -29.38 -7.90
C LEU A 70 7.14 -29.81 -7.02
N ILE A 71 6.13 -28.94 -6.88
CA ILE A 71 4.93 -29.26 -6.11
C ILE A 71 4.16 -30.42 -6.75
N ARG A 72 4.04 -30.45 -8.09
CA ARG A 72 3.38 -31.55 -8.81
C ARG A 72 4.16 -32.86 -8.72
N ALA A 73 5.49 -32.79 -8.68
CA ALA A 73 6.36 -33.93 -8.46
C ALA A 73 6.30 -34.48 -7.01
N GLY A 74 5.48 -33.88 -6.14
CA GLY A 74 5.28 -34.36 -4.77
C GLY A 74 6.25 -33.76 -3.75
N VAL A 75 7.08 -32.79 -4.12
CA VAL A 75 8.00 -32.13 -3.17
C VAL A 75 7.19 -31.36 -2.13
N PRO A 76 7.47 -31.52 -0.82
CA PRO A 76 6.77 -30.80 0.24
C PRO A 76 6.86 -29.29 0.04
N ARG A 77 5.71 -28.60 0.15
CA ARG A 77 5.62 -27.14 0.00
C ARG A 77 6.52 -26.38 0.98
N GLN A 78 6.80 -26.94 2.16
CA GLN A 78 7.76 -26.38 3.13
C GLN A 78 9.18 -26.33 2.56
N GLN A 79 9.63 -27.40 1.92
CA GLN A 79 10.96 -27.46 1.31
C GLN A 79 11.05 -26.49 0.13
N VAL A 80 10.00 -26.42 -0.70
CA VAL A 80 9.93 -25.46 -1.81
C VAL A 80 9.95 -24.02 -1.32
N ALA A 81 9.26 -23.72 -0.21
CA ALA A 81 9.26 -22.40 0.41
C ALA A 81 10.67 -21.96 0.86
N ILE A 82 11.44 -22.88 1.44
CA ILE A 82 12.82 -22.63 1.85
C ILE A 82 13.73 -22.37 0.63
N ILE A 83 13.64 -23.22 -0.41
CA ILE A 83 14.47 -23.11 -1.61
C ILE A 83 14.31 -21.74 -2.30
N TYR A 84 13.07 -21.25 -2.39
CA TYR A 84 12.74 -19.99 -3.06
C TYR A 84 12.64 -18.80 -2.11
N ASP A 85 12.90 -19.01 -0.81
CA ASP A 85 12.76 -18.02 0.25
C ASP A 85 11.40 -17.27 0.18
N VAL A 86 10.31 -18.03 0.11
CA VAL A 86 8.94 -17.48 0.07
C VAL A 86 8.10 -18.04 1.21
N GLY A 87 7.20 -17.23 1.75
CA GLY A 87 6.27 -17.70 2.77
C GLY A 87 5.36 -18.82 2.23
N LEU A 88 5.09 -19.84 3.06
CA LEU A 88 4.17 -20.95 2.75
C LEU A 88 2.81 -20.47 2.24
N SER A 89 2.27 -19.40 2.81
CA SER A 89 1.03 -18.76 2.36
C SER A 89 1.09 -18.29 0.91
N THR A 90 2.26 -17.86 0.43
CA THR A 90 2.48 -17.46 -0.97
C THR A 90 2.33 -18.67 -1.90
N LEU A 91 2.88 -19.82 -1.51
CA LEU A 91 2.77 -21.06 -2.27
C LEU A 91 1.33 -21.58 -2.27
N TYR A 92 0.65 -21.60 -1.13
CA TYR A 92 -0.76 -22.02 -1.07
C TYR A 92 -1.69 -21.10 -1.85
N ARG A 93 -1.44 -19.77 -1.82
CA ARG A 93 -2.21 -18.80 -2.62
C ARG A 93 -2.05 -19.03 -4.12
N LYS A 94 -0.86 -19.45 -4.58
CA LYS A 94 -0.59 -19.70 -6.01
C LYS A 94 -0.97 -21.12 -6.45
N PHE A 95 -0.77 -22.11 -5.59
CA PHE A 95 -0.97 -23.54 -5.81
C PHE A 95 -1.85 -24.14 -4.70
N PRO A 96 -3.18 -23.89 -4.75
CA PRO A 96 -4.10 -24.38 -3.73
C PRO A 96 -4.12 -25.91 -3.67
N ALA A 97 -4.37 -26.46 -2.48
CA ALA A 97 -4.38 -27.91 -2.24
C ALA A 97 -5.54 -28.63 -2.96
N SER A 98 -6.58 -27.90 -3.35
CA SER A 98 -7.83 -28.45 -3.90
C SER A 98 -7.81 -28.77 -5.40
N LYS A 99 -6.70 -28.58 -6.11
CA LYS A 99 -6.56 -29.00 -7.52
C LYS A 99 -5.55 -30.14 -7.66
N LEU A 100 -5.97 -31.32 -7.22
CA LEU A 100 -5.52 -32.61 -7.72
C LEU A 100 -6.76 -33.25 -8.36
N ALA A 101 -7.02 -32.89 -9.61
CA ALA A 101 -7.90 -33.60 -10.53
C ALA A 101 -7.09 -33.84 -11.80
#